data_AF-A0A8I6A0I6-F1
#
_entry.id   AF-A0A8I6A0I6-F1
#
_cell.length_a   1.000
_cell.length_b   1.000
_cell.length_c   1.000
_cell.angle_alpha   90.00
_cell.angle_beta   90.00
_cell.angle_gamma   90.00
#
_symmetry.space_group_name_H-M   'P 1'
#
loop_
_entity.id
_entity.type
_entity.pdbx_description
1 polymer ?
#
loop_
_entity_poly.entity_id
_entity_poly.type
_entity_poly.pdbx_seq_one_letter_code
_entity_poly.pdbx_strand_id
1 'polypeptide(L)'
;MEAKYMLCTSLFSKHIFYCYPLGNSEPGVMEVKPKLYYFQGRGRMESIRWLLATAGVEFEEEFLETREQYEKLQKDGCLLFGQVPLVEIDGMLLTQTRAILSYLAAKYNLYGKDLKERVRIDMYADGTQDLMMMIIGAPFKAPQEKEESLALAVKRAKNRYFPVFEKILKDHGEAFLVGNQLSWADIQLLEAILMVEEVSAPVLSDFPLLQAFKTRISNIPTIKKFLQPGSQRKPPPDGHYVDVVRTVLKF
;
A
#
# COMPACT_ATOMS: atom_id res chain seq x y z
N MET A 1 -0.73 3.77 56.16
CA MET A 1 -0.15 2.42 56.28
C MET A 1 1.22 2.47 55.64
N GLU A 2 2.23 2.29 56.48
CA GLU A 2 3.66 2.35 56.15
C GLU A 2 4.19 1.12 55.41
N ALA A 3 5.44 1.29 54.94
CA ALA A 3 6.52 0.29 54.75
C ALA A 3 6.55 -0.45 53.40
N LYS A 4 7.70 -0.78 52.80
CA LYS A 4 9.15 -0.52 53.01
C LYS A 4 9.86 -1.00 51.72
N TYR A 5 11.00 -0.39 51.44
CA TYR A 5 12.09 -0.67 50.47
C TYR A 5 12.24 -2.09 49.87
N MET A 6 12.68 -2.15 48.59
CA MET A 6 13.90 -2.90 48.22
C MET A 6 14.46 -2.43 46.86
N LEU A 7 15.72 -1.97 46.85
CA LEU A 7 16.51 -1.81 45.64
C LEU A 7 16.80 -3.19 45.02
N CYS A 8 16.70 -3.29 43.70
CA CYS A 8 17.54 -4.21 42.92
C CYS A 8 18.05 -3.47 41.69
N THR A 9 19.26 -2.95 41.79
CA THR A 9 20.07 -2.50 40.66
C THR A 9 20.78 -3.70 40.05
N SER A 10 20.41 -4.10 38.83
CA SER A 10 21.37 -4.63 37.87
C SER A 10 20.93 -4.43 36.42
N LEU A 11 21.66 -3.52 35.76
CA LEU A 11 22.16 -3.61 34.39
C LEU A 11 21.21 -4.18 33.31
N PHE A 12 20.47 -3.32 32.60
CA PHE A 12 20.47 -3.36 31.14
C PHE A 12 20.26 -1.97 30.54
N SER A 13 20.95 -1.77 29.43
CA SER A 13 21.31 -0.53 28.76
C SER A 13 20.11 0.27 28.23
N LYS A 14 20.14 1.59 28.48
CA LYS A 14 19.62 2.70 27.65
C LYS A 14 18.48 2.36 26.68
N HIS A 15 17.24 2.36 27.14
CA HIS A 15 16.10 2.73 26.29
C HIS A 15 15.34 3.84 27.02
N ILE A 16 15.62 5.08 26.62
CA ILE A 16 14.82 6.23 27.03
C ILE A 16 13.49 6.08 26.29
N PHE A 17 12.46 5.66 27.02
CA PHE A 17 11.08 5.80 26.55
C PHE A 17 10.74 7.29 26.53
N TYR A 18 10.78 7.91 25.34
CA TYR A 18 10.14 9.21 25.15
C TYR A 18 8.63 8.97 25.07
N CYS A 19 7.92 9.25 26.17
CA CYS A 19 6.50 9.53 26.12
C CYS A 19 6.31 10.90 25.44
N TYR A 20 5.85 10.93 24.19
CA TYR A 20 5.40 12.17 23.57
C TYR A 20 3.94 12.42 23.96
N PRO A 21 3.61 13.61 24.50
CA PRO A 21 2.22 14.01 24.68
C PRO A 21 1.54 14.21 23.32
N LEU A 22 0.33 13.68 23.19
CA LEU A 22 -0.57 13.98 22.08
C LEU A 22 -1.06 15.43 22.22
N GLY A 23 -0.60 16.32 21.33
CA GLY A 23 -1.25 17.61 21.11
C GLY A 23 -0.31 18.82 21.04
N ASN A 24 -0.45 19.54 19.93
CA ASN A 24 0.17 20.81 19.54
C ASN A 24 1.59 20.68 18.96
N SER A 25 1.66 20.77 17.62
CA SER A 25 2.89 20.85 16.85
C SER A 25 3.72 22.06 17.28
N GLU A 26 4.88 21.79 17.86
CA GLU A 26 5.92 22.79 18.11
C GLU A 26 6.44 23.35 16.78
N PRO A 27 6.73 24.67 16.70
CA PRO A 27 7.25 25.29 15.50
C PRO A 27 8.74 24.93 15.34
N GLY A 28 9.06 23.98 14.45
CA GLY A 28 10.44 23.73 14.02
C GLY A 28 10.82 22.27 13.74
N VAL A 29 9.96 21.29 13.98
CA VAL A 29 10.23 19.91 13.56
C VAL A 29 10.00 19.83 12.05
N MET A 30 11.09 19.80 11.25
CA MET A 30 10.97 19.40 9.85
C MET A 30 10.38 17.99 9.83
N GLU A 31 9.16 17.86 9.32
CA GLU A 31 8.52 16.56 9.16
C GLU A 31 9.38 15.73 8.21
N VAL A 32 10.05 14.71 8.75
CA VAL A 32 10.93 13.84 7.99
C VAL A 32 10.06 13.04 7.03
N LYS A 33 10.29 13.22 5.73
CA LYS A 33 9.54 12.52 4.69
C LYS A 33 9.71 11.01 4.81
N PRO A 34 8.65 10.21 4.63
CA PRO A 34 8.81 8.76 4.51
C PRO A 34 9.78 8.43 3.38
N LYS A 35 10.68 7.47 3.61
CA LYS A 35 11.62 7.00 2.60
C LYS A 35 11.35 5.55 2.22
N LEU A 36 11.06 5.31 0.96
CA LEU A 36 10.62 4.02 0.42
C LEU A 36 11.78 3.33 -0.30
N TYR A 37 12.13 2.14 0.16
CA TYR A 37 13.20 1.32 -0.42
C TYR A 37 12.57 0.18 -1.23
N TYR A 38 12.70 0.24 -2.56
CA TYR A 38 12.14 -0.74 -3.47
C TYR A 38 12.76 -0.69 -4.86
N PHE A 39 12.28 -1.51 -5.79
CA PHE A 39 12.65 -1.40 -7.21
C PHE A 39 12.00 -0.17 -7.86
N GLN A 40 12.62 0.33 -8.94
CA GLN A 40 12.05 1.38 -9.79
C GLN A 40 10.90 0.83 -10.67
N GLY A 41 9.83 0.42 -10.02
CA GLY A 41 8.61 -0.10 -10.63
C GLY A 41 7.51 -0.27 -9.60
N ARG A 42 6.35 -0.77 -10.03
CA ARG A 42 5.17 -0.94 -9.18
C ARG A 42 5.43 -1.94 -8.05
N GLY A 43 5.47 -3.23 -8.41
CA GLY A 43 5.55 -4.36 -7.48
C GLY A 43 4.65 -4.20 -6.26
N ARG A 44 5.17 -4.55 -5.08
CA ARG A 44 4.44 -4.48 -3.81
C ARG A 44 4.47 -3.10 -3.15
N MET A 45 5.25 -2.15 -3.68
CA MET A 45 5.34 -0.79 -3.14
C MET A 45 4.28 0.15 -3.72
N GLU A 46 3.64 -0.20 -4.84
CA GLU A 46 2.72 0.71 -5.52
C GLU A 46 1.52 1.12 -4.65
N SER A 47 0.86 0.18 -3.98
CA SER A 47 -0.24 0.50 -3.05
C SER A 47 0.20 1.42 -1.91
N ILE A 48 1.46 1.34 -1.47
CA ILE A 48 2.02 2.24 -0.43
C ILE A 48 2.16 3.65 -0.99
N ARG A 49 2.64 3.80 -2.24
CA ARG A 49 2.70 5.10 -2.94
C ARG A 49 1.31 5.71 -3.09
N TRP A 50 0.32 4.91 -3.49
CA TRP A 50 -1.08 5.33 -3.62
C TRP A 50 -1.65 5.86 -2.31
N LEU A 51 -1.41 5.16 -1.20
CA LEU A 51 -1.94 5.54 0.10
C LEU A 51 -1.29 6.82 0.63
N LEU A 52 0.04 6.96 0.53
CA LEU A 52 0.77 8.18 0.90
C LEU A 52 0.33 9.38 0.05
N ALA A 53 0.26 9.19 -1.28
CA ALA A 53 -0.15 10.25 -2.18
C ALA A 53 -1.59 10.70 -1.91
N THR A 54 -2.50 9.77 -1.62
CA THR A 54 -3.89 10.09 -1.26
C THR A 54 -3.96 10.91 0.02
N ALA A 55 -3.13 10.57 1.02
CA ALA A 55 -2.99 11.32 2.26
C ALA A 55 -2.30 12.69 2.11
N GLY A 56 -1.83 13.03 0.90
CA GLY A 56 -1.12 14.29 0.63
C GLY A 56 0.30 14.33 1.19
N VAL A 57 0.89 13.16 1.46
CA VAL A 57 2.22 13.03 2.04
C VAL A 57 3.24 12.91 0.92
N GLU A 58 4.18 13.84 0.90
CA GLU A 58 5.35 13.77 0.00
C GLU A 58 6.35 12.76 0.56
N PHE A 59 6.94 11.93 -0.29
CA PHE A 59 7.85 10.86 0.12
C PHE A 59 9.05 10.74 -0.82
N GLU A 60 10.15 10.20 -0.29
CA GLU A 60 11.37 9.94 -1.05
C GLU A 60 11.47 8.46 -1.41
N GLU A 61 12.21 8.15 -2.48
CA GLU A 61 12.43 6.78 -2.93
C GLU A 61 13.93 6.52 -3.10
N GLU A 62 14.39 5.39 -2.57
CA GLU A 62 15.71 4.84 -2.84
C GLU A 62 15.55 3.53 -3.60
N PHE A 63 16.08 3.50 -4.83
CA PHE A 63 15.89 2.37 -5.72
C PHE A 63 16.96 1.30 -5.57
N LEU A 64 16.52 0.04 -5.52
CA LEU A 64 17.37 -1.13 -5.59
C LEU A 64 17.65 -1.48 -7.05
N GLU A 65 18.82 -1.09 -7.52
CA GLU A 65 19.33 -1.33 -8.87
C GLU A 65 20.35 -2.49 -8.89
N THR A 66 21.07 -2.71 -7.78
CA THR A 66 22.12 -3.75 -7.69
C THR A 66 21.90 -4.71 -6.52
N ARG A 67 22.49 -5.90 -6.65
CA ARG A 67 22.45 -6.93 -5.60
C ARG A 67 23.11 -6.44 -4.32
N GLU A 68 24.19 -5.68 -4.45
CA GLU A 68 25.00 -5.17 -3.34
C GLU A 68 24.19 -4.20 -2.48
N GLN A 69 23.35 -3.35 -3.09
CA GLN A 69 22.44 -2.46 -2.35
C GLN A 69 21.45 -3.26 -1.49
N TYR A 70 20.84 -4.30 -2.08
CA TYR A 70 19.93 -5.19 -1.36
C TYR A 70 20.62 -5.95 -0.23
N GLU A 71 21.80 -6.53 -0.48
CA GLU A 71 22.58 -7.23 0.53
C GLU A 71 23.07 -6.30 1.64
N LYS A 72 23.34 -5.03 1.34
CA LYS A 72 23.67 -4.02 2.34
C LYS A 72 22.49 -3.81 3.30
N LEU A 73 21.26 -3.62 2.80
CA LEU A 73 20.07 -3.50 3.67
C LEU A 73 19.86 -4.75 4.55
N GLN A 74 20.19 -5.94 4.05
CA GLN A 74 20.16 -7.17 4.84
C GLN A 74 21.24 -7.18 5.93
N LYS A 75 22.49 -6.86 5.58
CA LYS A 75 23.66 -6.85 6.49
C LYS A 75 23.52 -5.79 7.59
N ASP A 76 22.94 -4.64 7.25
CA ASP A 76 22.69 -3.55 8.19
C ASP A 76 21.50 -3.84 9.13
N GLY A 77 20.82 -4.98 8.96
CA GLY A 77 19.68 -5.39 9.79
C GLY A 77 18.40 -4.60 9.53
N CYS A 78 18.32 -3.84 8.43
CA CYS A 78 17.15 -3.03 8.11
C CYS A 78 15.92 -3.87 7.70
N LEU A 79 16.15 -5.09 7.22
CA LEU A 79 15.10 -5.97 6.68
C LEU A 79 14.78 -7.11 7.66
N LEU A 80 13.71 -6.96 8.44
CA LEU A 80 13.33 -7.93 9.50
C LEU A 80 13.29 -9.39 9.01
N PHE A 81 12.75 -9.63 7.81
CA PHE A 81 12.68 -10.95 7.18
C PHE A 81 13.55 -11.05 5.93
N GLY A 82 14.52 -10.15 5.78
CA GLY A 82 15.38 -10.09 4.60
C GLY A 82 14.61 -9.84 3.30
N GLN A 83 13.51 -9.07 3.33
CA GLN A 83 12.64 -8.79 2.19
C GLN A 83 12.28 -7.30 2.13
N VAL A 84 12.07 -6.78 0.93
CA VAL A 84 11.41 -5.48 0.69
C VAL A 84 9.95 -5.73 0.22
N PRO A 85 8.99 -4.79 0.41
CA PRO A 85 9.13 -3.36 0.76
C PRO A 85 9.77 -3.05 2.11
N LEU A 86 10.57 -1.99 2.16
CA LEU A 86 11.03 -1.31 3.37
C LEU A 86 10.60 0.17 3.32
N VAL A 87 10.05 0.68 4.42
CA VAL A 87 9.69 2.08 4.58
C VAL A 87 10.29 2.61 5.88
N GLU A 88 11.09 3.66 5.78
CA GLU A 88 11.54 4.45 6.92
C GLU A 88 10.53 5.56 7.18
N ILE A 89 9.92 5.58 8.36
CA ILE A 89 8.91 6.57 8.77
C ILE A 89 8.81 6.62 10.30
N ASP A 90 8.65 7.81 10.87
CA ASP A 90 8.45 8.02 12.32
C ASP A 90 9.53 7.35 13.20
N GLY A 91 10.78 7.33 12.72
CA GLY A 91 11.90 6.66 13.39
C GLY A 91 11.86 5.13 13.37
N MET A 92 10.95 4.53 12.60
CA MET A 92 10.82 3.09 12.42
C MET A 92 11.29 2.64 11.03
N LEU A 93 11.82 1.42 10.97
CA LEU A 93 12.06 0.68 9.72
C LEU A 93 10.98 -0.39 9.57
N LEU A 94 9.94 -0.08 8.78
CA LEU A 94 8.80 -0.97 8.58
C LEU A 94 9.02 -1.88 7.37
N THR A 95 8.86 -3.17 7.58
CA THR A 95 8.76 -4.18 6.50
C THR A 95 7.39 -4.86 6.56
N GLN A 96 7.09 -5.72 5.57
CA GLN A 96 5.78 -6.33 5.34
C GLN A 96 4.71 -5.34 4.86
N THR A 97 4.37 -5.47 3.57
CA THR A 97 3.44 -4.59 2.84
C THR A 97 2.15 -4.28 3.60
N ARG A 98 1.48 -5.32 4.15
CA ARG A 98 0.20 -5.14 4.86
C ARG A 98 0.36 -4.40 6.18
N ALA A 99 1.46 -4.61 6.91
CA ALA A 99 1.75 -3.88 8.14
C ALA A 99 2.01 -2.39 7.85
N ILE A 100 2.79 -2.09 6.80
CA ILE A 100 3.06 -0.72 6.35
C ILE A 100 1.74 -0.02 5.98
N LEU A 101 0.91 -0.63 5.12
CA LEU A 101 -0.38 -0.05 4.73
C LEU A 101 -1.32 0.17 5.92
N SER A 102 -1.38 -0.80 6.83
CA SER A 102 -2.19 -0.69 8.06
C SER A 102 -1.76 0.48 8.93
N TYR A 103 -0.44 0.66 9.09
CA TYR A 103 0.13 1.77 9.84
C TYR A 103 -0.22 3.11 9.21
N LEU A 104 0.06 3.26 7.91
CA LEU A 104 -0.18 4.51 7.18
C LEU A 104 -1.66 4.88 7.17
N ALA A 105 -2.54 3.92 6.90
CA ALA A 105 -3.96 4.21 6.83
C ALA A 105 -4.54 4.52 8.23
N ALA A 106 -4.01 3.94 9.31
CA ALA A 106 -4.35 4.39 10.67
C ALA A 106 -3.81 5.80 10.96
N LYS A 107 -2.54 6.08 10.66
CA LYS A 107 -1.87 7.38 10.89
C LYS A 107 -2.60 8.53 10.20
N TYR A 108 -3.11 8.31 8.98
CA TYR A 108 -3.77 9.33 8.18
C TYR A 108 -5.30 9.24 8.18
N ASN A 109 -5.91 8.58 9.16
CA ASN A 109 -7.36 8.48 9.34
C ASN A 109 -8.13 7.88 8.14
N LEU A 110 -7.53 6.91 7.46
CA LEU A 110 -8.10 6.15 6.34
C LEU A 110 -8.50 4.71 6.73
N TYR A 111 -8.62 4.42 8.04
CA TYR A 111 -8.85 3.06 8.59
C TYR A 111 -10.20 2.84 9.28
N GLY A 112 -11.18 3.69 9.00
CA GLY A 112 -12.50 3.64 9.65
C GLY A 112 -12.46 4.12 11.10
N LYS A 113 -13.64 4.36 11.69
CA LYS A 113 -13.76 4.97 13.02
C LYS A 113 -13.78 3.96 14.18
N ASP A 114 -14.08 2.70 13.88
CA ASP A 114 -14.22 1.64 14.87
C ASP A 114 -13.74 0.28 14.31
N LEU A 115 -13.68 -0.73 15.18
CA LEU A 115 -13.21 -2.06 14.81
C LEU A 115 -14.07 -2.73 13.73
N LYS A 116 -15.36 -2.40 13.61
CA LYS A 116 -16.27 -2.98 12.62
C LYS A 116 -16.02 -2.37 11.23
N GLU A 117 -15.81 -1.06 11.15
CA GLU A 117 -15.41 -0.42 9.90
C GLU A 117 -14.01 -0.87 9.48
N ARG A 118 -13.07 -0.91 10.44
CA ARG A 118 -11.70 -1.40 10.25
C ARG A 118 -11.65 -2.78 9.61
N VAL A 119 -12.36 -3.77 10.19
CA VAL A 119 -12.33 -5.13 9.65
C VAL A 119 -13.00 -5.24 8.27
N ARG A 120 -13.99 -4.39 7.96
CA ARG A 120 -14.57 -4.32 6.61
C ARG A 120 -13.55 -3.78 5.61
N ILE A 121 -12.84 -2.71 5.96
CA ILE A 121 -11.76 -2.16 5.14
C ILE A 121 -10.70 -3.23 4.89
N ASP A 122 -10.31 -3.98 5.93
CA ASP A 122 -9.36 -5.08 5.83
C ASP A 122 -9.82 -6.17 4.84
N MET A 123 -11.06 -6.63 4.96
CA MET A 123 -11.62 -7.64 4.04
C MET A 123 -11.64 -7.16 2.60
N TYR A 124 -12.00 -5.90 2.37
CA TYR A 124 -12.08 -5.30 1.04
C TYR A 124 -10.69 -5.12 0.42
N ALA A 125 -9.74 -4.59 1.20
CA ALA A 125 -8.36 -4.41 0.78
C ALA A 125 -7.70 -5.76 0.44
N ASP A 126 -7.90 -6.79 1.26
CA ASP A 126 -7.34 -8.12 1.02
C ASP A 126 -7.96 -8.78 -0.23
N GLY A 127 -9.27 -8.64 -0.43
CA GLY A 127 -9.93 -9.11 -1.66
C GLY A 127 -9.38 -8.45 -2.92
N THR A 128 -9.14 -7.13 -2.89
CA THR A 128 -8.48 -6.42 -4.00
C THR A 128 -7.02 -6.83 -4.16
N GLN A 129 -6.30 -7.09 -3.06
CA GLN A 129 -4.92 -7.53 -3.11
C GLN A 129 -4.78 -8.90 -3.78
N ASP A 130 -5.66 -9.85 -3.48
CA ASP A 130 -5.69 -11.16 -4.14
C ASP A 130 -5.85 -11.04 -5.66
N LEU A 131 -6.69 -10.10 -6.12
CA LEU A 131 -6.86 -9.80 -7.54
C LEU A 131 -5.58 -9.21 -8.14
N MET A 132 -5.04 -8.17 -7.52
CA MET A 132 -3.86 -7.47 -8.02
C MET A 132 -2.62 -8.36 -8.04
N MET A 133 -2.46 -9.26 -7.08
CA MET A 133 -1.30 -10.16 -7.03
C MET A 133 -1.20 -11.10 -8.25
N MET A 134 -2.32 -11.47 -8.88
CA MET A 134 -2.31 -12.22 -10.13
C MET A 134 -1.71 -11.42 -11.30
N ILE A 135 -1.91 -10.10 -11.29
CA ILE A 135 -1.37 -9.16 -12.30
C ILE A 135 0.09 -8.82 -11.97
N ILE A 136 0.41 -8.53 -10.71
CA ILE A 136 1.76 -8.19 -10.24
C ILE A 136 2.76 -9.33 -10.54
N GLY A 137 2.34 -10.59 -10.39
CA GLY A 137 3.19 -11.75 -10.65
C GLY A 137 3.32 -12.15 -12.12
N ALA A 138 2.39 -11.73 -12.98
CA ALA A 138 2.34 -12.15 -14.38
C ALA A 138 3.62 -11.83 -15.21
N PRO A 139 4.28 -10.67 -15.05
CA PRO A 139 5.50 -10.34 -15.80
C PRO A 139 6.67 -11.31 -15.59
N PHE A 140 6.70 -12.03 -14.47
CA PHE A 140 7.78 -12.95 -14.12
C PHE A 140 7.56 -14.38 -14.64
N LYS A 141 6.40 -14.65 -15.26
CA LYS A 141 6.03 -15.96 -15.79
C LYS A 141 6.49 -16.13 -17.25
N ALA A 142 6.48 -17.38 -17.73
CA ALA A 142 6.66 -17.66 -19.15
C ALA A 142 5.52 -17.01 -19.98
N PRO A 143 5.73 -16.72 -21.28
CA PRO A 143 4.76 -15.97 -22.10
C PRO A 143 3.33 -16.53 -22.06
N GLN A 144 3.16 -17.84 -22.25
CA GLN A 144 1.84 -18.49 -22.21
C GLN A 144 1.19 -18.36 -20.81
N GLU A 145 1.93 -18.68 -19.75
CA GLU A 145 1.44 -18.58 -18.37
C GLU A 145 1.11 -17.14 -17.96
N LYS A 146 1.83 -16.15 -18.51
CA LYS A 146 1.55 -14.72 -18.33
C LYS A 146 0.18 -14.38 -18.90
N GLU A 147 -0.09 -14.77 -20.15
CA GLU A 147 -1.38 -14.53 -20.81
C GLU A 147 -2.53 -15.21 -20.05
N GLU A 148 -2.35 -16.48 -19.65
CA GLU A 148 -3.33 -17.23 -18.85
C GLU A 148 -3.60 -16.56 -17.49
N SER A 149 -2.56 -16.07 -16.82
CA SER A 149 -2.66 -15.36 -15.53
C SER A 149 -3.45 -14.06 -15.66
N LEU A 150 -3.19 -13.28 -16.71
CA LEU A 150 -3.90 -12.03 -16.98
C LEU A 150 -5.36 -12.27 -17.39
N ALA A 151 -5.62 -13.26 -18.24
CA ALA A 151 -6.98 -13.67 -18.60
C ALA A 151 -7.77 -14.14 -17.38
N LEU A 152 -7.13 -14.91 -16.48
CA LEU A 152 -7.73 -15.34 -15.22
C LEU A 152 -8.03 -14.15 -14.30
N ALA A 153 -7.12 -13.16 -14.22
CA ALA A 153 -7.34 -11.95 -13.43
C ALA A 153 -8.58 -11.18 -13.93
N VAL A 154 -8.71 -10.95 -15.24
CA VAL A 154 -9.88 -10.30 -15.83
C VAL A 154 -11.17 -11.11 -15.58
N LYS A 155 -11.12 -12.44 -15.76
CA LYS A 155 -12.26 -13.32 -15.48
C LYS A 155 -12.69 -13.24 -14.01
N ARG A 156 -11.75 -13.27 -13.07
CA ARG A 156 -12.05 -13.17 -11.64
C ARG A 156 -12.51 -11.76 -11.25
N ALA A 157 -11.96 -10.71 -11.85
CA ALA A 157 -12.44 -9.36 -11.67
C ALA A 157 -13.94 -9.28 -11.98
N LYS A 158 -14.34 -9.73 -13.19
CA LYS A 158 -15.74 -9.71 -13.64
C LYS A 158 -16.67 -10.63 -12.85
N ASN A 159 -16.22 -11.84 -12.50
CA ASN A 159 -17.15 -12.87 -11.99
C ASN A 159 -17.09 -13.07 -10.47
N ARG A 160 -16.10 -12.50 -9.78
CA ARG A 160 -15.90 -12.68 -8.34
C ARG A 160 -15.81 -11.35 -7.60
N TYR A 161 -14.94 -10.44 -8.02
CA TYR A 161 -14.62 -9.26 -7.22
C TYR A 161 -15.53 -8.08 -7.50
N PHE A 162 -15.63 -7.62 -8.76
CA PHE A 162 -16.44 -6.46 -9.13
C PHE A 162 -17.93 -6.60 -8.80
N PRO A 163 -18.59 -7.78 -8.98
CA PRO A 163 -19.97 -7.95 -8.53
C PRO A 163 -20.17 -7.73 -7.03
N VAL A 164 -19.16 -8.07 -6.20
CA VAL A 164 -19.23 -7.87 -4.74
C VAL A 164 -19.17 -6.38 -4.41
N PHE A 165 -18.21 -5.65 -4.98
CA PHE A 165 -18.09 -4.20 -4.73
C PHE A 165 -19.25 -3.39 -5.32
N GLU A 166 -19.73 -3.76 -6.51
CA GLU A 166 -20.95 -3.19 -7.11
C GLU A 166 -22.16 -3.39 -6.18
N LYS A 167 -22.31 -4.60 -5.62
CA LYS A 167 -23.38 -4.90 -4.66
C LYS A 167 -23.23 -4.09 -3.37
N ILE A 168 -22.02 -3.98 -2.82
CA ILE A 168 -21.76 -3.17 -1.61
C ILE A 168 -22.25 -1.73 -1.83
N LEU A 169 -21.77 -1.08 -2.90
CA LEU A 169 -22.18 0.28 -3.24
C LEU A 169 -23.70 0.41 -3.46
N LYS A 170 -24.32 -0.60 -4.08
CA LYS A 170 -25.76 -0.65 -4.31
C LYS A 170 -26.56 -0.77 -3.01
N ASP A 171 -26.12 -1.62 -2.08
CA ASP A 171 -26.86 -1.96 -0.87
C ASP A 171 -26.99 -0.75 0.06
N HIS A 172 -25.92 0.04 0.23
CA HIS A 172 -25.93 1.19 1.12
C HIS A 172 -26.15 2.53 0.37
N GLY A 173 -25.87 2.63 -0.93
CA GLY A 173 -26.14 3.82 -1.74
C GLY A 173 -25.26 5.03 -1.39
N GLU A 174 -24.07 4.81 -0.83
CA GLU A 174 -23.17 5.87 -0.36
C GLU A 174 -22.02 6.13 -1.35
N ALA A 175 -21.27 7.21 -1.13
CA ALA A 175 -20.19 7.62 -2.01
C ALA A 175 -18.90 6.79 -1.84
N PHE A 176 -18.69 6.17 -0.68
CA PHE A 176 -17.50 5.41 -0.35
C PHE A 176 -17.88 4.01 0.13
N LEU A 177 -16.95 3.07 0.10
CA LEU A 177 -17.20 1.67 0.46
C LEU A 177 -17.55 1.46 1.94
N VAL A 178 -17.04 2.32 2.83
CA VAL A 178 -17.22 2.16 4.28
C VAL A 178 -17.48 3.52 4.94
N GLY A 179 -18.57 3.60 5.71
CA GLY A 179 -18.85 4.71 6.62
C GLY A 179 -19.03 6.08 5.94
N ASN A 180 -19.41 6.09 4.65
CA ASN A 180 -19.50 7.27 3.79
C ASN A 180 -18.28 8.21 3.87
N GLN A 181 -17.08 7.67 4.07
CA GLN A 181 -15.83 8.43 4.11
C GLN A 181 -14.75 7.72 3.31
N LEU A 182 -13.81 8.49 2.75
CA LEU A 182 -12.66 7.94 2.04
C LEU A 182 -11.84 7.06 3.00
N SER A 183 -11.55 5.85 2.55
CA SER A 183 -10.77 4.87 3.30
C SER A 183 -9.72 4.20 2.42
N TRP A 184 -8.83 3.44 3.05
CA TRP A 184 -7.87 2.61 2.35
C TRP A 184 -8.55 1.64 1.35
N ALA A 185 -9.75 1.13 1.68
CA ALA A 185 -10.47 0.23 0.78
C ALA A 185 -10.82 0.90 -0.56
N ASP A 186 -11.18 2.19 -0.53
CA ASP A 186 -11.54 2.92 -1.75
C ASP A 186 -10.32 3.13 -2.65
N ILE A 187 -9.18 3.45 -2.05
CA ILE A 187 -7.90 3.65 -2.72
C ILE A 187 -7.42 2.34 -3.36
N GLN A 188 -7.47 1.24 -2.59
CA GLN A 188 -7.07 -0.09 -3.04
C GLN A 188 -7.97 -0.58 -4.18
N LEU A 189 -9.27 -0.31 -4.12
CA LEU A 189 -10.20 -0.66 -5.20
C LEU A 189 -9.97 0.18 -6.46
N LEU A 190 -9.71 1.48 -6.35
CA LEU A 190 -9.37 2.30 -7.51
C LEU A 190 -8.09 1.81 -8.19
N GLU A 191 -7.03 1.54 -7.42
CA GLU A 191 -5.78 0.97 -7.96
C GLU A 191 -6.07 -0.35 -8.69
N ALA A 192 -6.81 -1.27 -8.08
CA ALA A 192 -7.17 -2.55 -8.67
C ALA A 192 -7.97 -2.39 -9.97
N ILE A 193 -8.95 -1.48 -10.01
CA ILE A 193 -9.74 -1.17 -11.21
C ILE A 193 -8.82 -0.74 -12.35
N LEU A 194 -7.94 0.23 -12.11
CA LEU A 194 -7.04 0.76 -13.14
C LEU A 194 -6.07 -0.31 -13.63
N MET A 195 -5.55 -1.15 -12.73
CA MET A 195 -4.69 -2.28 -13.12
C MET A 195 -5.39 -3.29 -14.01
N VAL A 196 -6.68 -3.59 -13.76
CA VAL A 196 -7.43 -4.52 -14.61
C VAL A 196 -7.80 -3.88 -15.95
N GLU A 197 -8.10 -2.58 -15.97
CA GLU A 197 -8.38 -1.84 -17.22
C GLU A 197 -7.18 -1.77 -18.16
N GLU A 198 -5.96 -1.72 -17.63
CA GLU A 198 -4.73 -1.83 -18.42
C GLU A 198 -4.60 -3.18 -19.14
N VAL A 199 -5.27 -4.23 -18.64
CA VAL A 199 -5.36 -5.55 -19.28
C VAL A 199 -6.59 -5.65 -20.18
N SER A 200 -7.73 -5.11 -19.74
CA SER A 200 -9.00 -5.13 -20.46
C SER A 200 -9.79 -3.86 -20.21
N ALA A 201 -9.67 -2.90 -21.12
CA ALA A 201 -10.36 -1.61 -21.03
C ALA A 201 -11.89 -1.68 -20.78
N PRO A 202 -12.67 -2.61 -21.40
CA PRO A 202 -14.12 -2.67 -21.17
C PRO A 202 -14.51 -3.49 -19.92
N VAL A 203 -13.60 -3.73 -18.98
CA VAL A 203 -13.88 -4.62 -17.84
C VAL A 203 -15.02 -4.10 -16.94
N LEU A 204 -15.20 -2.79 -16.87
CA LEU A 204 -16.22 -2.14 -16.04
C LEU A 204 -17.57 -1.91 -16.73
N SER A 205 -17.75 -2.28 -18.01
CA SER A 205 -18.96 -1.94 -18.77
C SER A 205 -20.26 -2.41 -18.12
N ASP A 206 -20.22 -3.53 -17.40
CA ASP A 206 -21.37 -4.14 -16.73
C ASP A 206 -21.58 -3.63 -15.28
N PHE A 207 -20.73 -2.70 -14.81
CA PHE A 207 -20.65 -2.25 -13.41
C PHE A 207 -20.79 -0.72 -13.30
N PRO A 208 -22.01 -0.17 -13.47
CA PRO A 208 -22.22 1.28 -13.51
C PRO A 208 -21.85 2.00 -12.20
N LEU A 209 -22.06 1.38 -11.03
CA LEU A 209 -21.67 2.01 -9.76
C LEU A 209 -20.14 2.03 -9.61
N LEU A 210 -19.43 1.00 -10.06
CA LEU A 210 -17.97 1.03 -10.11
C LEU A 210 -17.41 2.07 -11.09
N GLN A 211 -18.08 2.31 -12.22
CA GLN A 211 -17.69 3.39 -13.13
C GLN A 211 -17.86 4.77 -12.47
N ALA A 212 -18.98 5.00 -11.79
CA ALA A 212 -19.24 6.22 -11.04
C ALA A 212 -18.26 6.39 -9.86
N PHE A 213 -17.99 5.31 -9.14
CA PHE A 213 -17.00 5.23 -8.07
C PHE A 213 -15.61 5.60 -8.58
N LYS A 214 -15.12 4.95 -9.64
CA LYS A 214 -13.82 5.23 -10.25
C LYS A 214 -13.68 6.71 -10.58
N THR A 215 -14.71 7.29 -11.22
CA THR A 215 -14.73 8.71 -11.60
C THR A 215 -14.65 9.62 -10.38
N ARG A 216 -15.44 9.33 -9.34
CA ARG A 216 -15.46 10.12 -8.10
C ARG A 216 -14.13 10.07 -7.36
N ILE A 217 -13.58 8.88 -7.12
CA ILE A 217 -12.32 8.71 -6.38
C ILE A 217 -11.14 9.29 -7.17
N SER A 218 -11.10 9.10 -8.49
CA SER A 218 -10.05 9.68 -9.36
C SER A 218 -10.04 11.21 -9.37
N ASN A 219 -11.16 11.86 -9.00
CA ASN A 219 -11.28 13.31 -8.96
C ASN A 219 -10.95 13.92 -7.59
N ILE A 220 -10.66 13.12 -6.57
CA ILE A 220 -10.15 13.62 -5.28
C ILE A 220 -8.82 14.34 -5.55
N PRO A 221 -8.60 15.60 -5.09
CA PRO A 221 -7.48 16.42 -5.53
C PRO A 221 -6.10 15.75 -5.42
N THR A 222 -5.83 15.06 -4.31
CA THR A 222 -4.56 14.35 -4.08
C THR A 222 -4.39 13.15 -5.01
N ILE A 223 -5.44 12.35 -5.21
CA ILE A 223 -5.44 11.23 -6.16
C ILE A 223 -5.32 11.73 -7.59
N LYS A 224 -6.06 12.78 -7.96
CA LYS A 224 -6.00 13.39 -9.28
C LYS A 224 -4.61 13.90 -9.61
N LYS A 225 -3.93 14.53 -8.64
CA LYS A 225 -2.51 14.93 -8.73
C LYS A 225 -1.63 13.69 -8.94
N PHE A 226 -1.83 12.63 -8.18
CA PHE A 226 -1.06 11.38 -8.31
C PHE A 226 -1.28 10.66 -9.65
N LEU A 227 -2.44 10.84 -10.28
CA LEU A 227 -2.74 10.30 -11.60
C LEU A 227 -2.15 11.11 -12.76
N GLN A 228 -1.68 12.34 -12.52
CA GLN A 228 -1.09 13.17 -13.58
C GLN A 228 0.30 12.67 -14.00
N PRO A 229 0.73 12.94 -15.25
CA PRO A 229 2.11 12.76 -15.66
C PRO A 229 3.09 13.50 -14.72
N GLY A 230 4.23 12.88 -14.45
CA GLY A 230 5.27 13.43 -13.57
C GLY A 230 5.08 13.15 -12.08
N SER A 231 4.01 12.46 -11.68
CA SER A 231 3.89 11.92 -10.32
C SER A 231 4.83 10.73 -10.09
N GLN A 232 4.95 10.30 -8.83
CA GLN A 232 5.71 9.10 -8.46
C GLN A 232 4.96 7.77 -8.72
N ARG A 233 3.78 7.80 -9.35
CA ARG A 233 3.07 6.58 -9.80
C ARG A 233 3.93 5.86 -10.84
N LYS A 234 4.12 4.55 -10.69
CA LYS A 234 5.00 3.78 -11.58
C LYS A 234 4.22 3.21 -12.77
N PRO A 235 4.84 3.12 -13.96
CA PRO A 235 4.20 2.52 -15.13
C PRO A 235 4.00 1.01 -14.95
N PRO A 236 3.18 0.36 -15.79
CA PRO A 236 3.14 -1.10 -15.86
C PRO A 236 4.55 -1.69 -16.06
N PRO A 237 4.84 -2.87 -15.48
CA PRO A 237 6.18 -3.46 -15.53
C PRO A 237 6.61 -3.80 -16.96
N ASP A 238 7.86 -3.46 -17.29
CA ASP A 238 8.52 -3.77 -18.55
C ASP A 238 9.61 -4.85 -18.37
N GLY A 239 10.32 -5.17 -19.46
CA GLY A 239 11.40 -6.16 -19.43
C GLY A 239 12.58 -5.74 -18.54
N HIS A 240 12.95 -4.45 -18.57
CA HIS A 240 14.04 -3.93 -17.75
C HIS A 240 13.77 -4.09 -16.26
N TYR A 241 12.56 -3.74 -15.81
CA TYR A 241 12.12 -3.96 -14.43
C TYR A 241 12.22 -5.44 -14.02
N VAL A 242 11.75 -6.35 -14.88
CA VAL A 242 11.79 -7.78 -14.61
C VAL A 242 13.24 -8.26 -14.47
N ASP A 243 14.13 -7.86 -15.38
CA ASP A 243 15.54 -8.24 -15.36
C ASP A 243 16.25 -7.74 -14.09
N VAL A 244 16.08 -6.46 -13.73
CA VAL A 244 16.65 -5.89 -12.50
C VAL A 244 16.18 -6.68 -11.27
N VAL A 245 14.87 -6.95 -11.16
CA VAL A 245 14.32 -7.68 -10.02
C VAL A 245 14.90 -9.10 -9.94
N ARG A 246 14.99 -9.83 -11.06
CA ARG A 246 15.58 -11.18 -11.10
C ARG A 246 17.05 -11.15 -10.73
N THR A 247 17.83 -10.18 -11.20
CA THR A 247 19.25 -10.04 -10.87
C THR A 247 19.47 -9.71 -9.39
N VAL A 248 18.75 -8.72 -8.86
CA VAL A 248 18.91 -8.27 -7.47
C VAL A 248 18.42 -9.32 -6.48
N LEU A 249 17.30 -9.99 -6.75
CA LEU A 249 16.73 -10.98 -5.83
C LEU A 249 17.17 -12.43 -6.08
N LYS A 250 17.73 -12.73 -7.26
CA LYS A 250 18.17 -14.08 -7.69
C LYS A 250 17.02 -15.10 -7.77
N PHE A 251 15.97 -14.80 -8.55
CA PHE A 251 14.88 -15.75 -8.85
C PHE A 251 14.40 -15.68 -10.31
#